data_AF-A0A6B2B1E6-F1
#
_entry.id   AF-A0A6B2B1E6-F1
#
_cell.length_a   1.000
_cell.length_b   1.000
_cell.length_c   1.000
_cell.angle_alpha   90.00
_cell.angle_beta   90.00
_cell.angle_gamma   90.00
#
_symmetry.space_group_name_H-M   'P 1'
#
loop_
_entity.id
_entity.type
_entity.pdbx_description
1 polymer ?
#
loop_
_entity_poly.entity_id
_entity_poly.type
_entity_poly.pdbx_seq_one_letter_code
_entity_poly.pdbx_strand_id
1 'polypeptide(L)'
;MRRPLTSRERRGAALMILALVLCLAYWLLIDSWFAGPLRDINEQTDQLREQQQRYAGLLQQGGSLREQLEQARRDPASSTSLLPGEDPSAVAADLMQRIADLISSQASTGGGCELTQRMPITPEQDSAEPYRQVKVSLTLNCAIEPLTAILHALEYQRPFLFIDEMSMRRDANAPASGAAGKLVVHLLVRGYLQPASAGEGEQ
;
A
#
# COMPACT_ATOMS: atom_id res chain seq x y z
N MET A 1 -70.87 50.31 -5.08
CA MET A 1 -71.19 51.35 -4.07
C MET A 1 -70.12 51.36 -2.99
N ARG A 2 -69.21 52.34 -2.99
CA ARG A 2 -68.20 52.50 -1.92
C ARG A 2 -68.74 53.54 -0.94
N ARG A 3 -69.15 53.14 0.27
CA ARG A 3 -69.51 54.07 1.34
C ARG A 3 -68.29 54.96 1.65
N PRO A 4 -68.41 56.30 1.65
CA PRO A 4 -67.31 57.16 2.06
C PRO A 4 -67.08 56.95 3.57
N LEU A 5 -65.94 56.35 3.91
CA LEU A 5 -65.53 56.11 5.28
C LEU A 5 -65.41 57.45 6.01
N THR A 6 -66.04 57.56 7.18
CA THR A 6 -65.91 58.76 8.01
C THR A 6 -64.45 58.93 8.46
N SER A 7 -64.03 60.18 8.71
CA SER A 7 -62.62 60.49 9.06
C SER A 7 -62.08 59.67 10.24
N ARG A 8 -62.96 59.26 11.17
CA ARG A 8 -62.62 58.38 12.30
C ARG A 8 -62.46 56.91 11.91
N GLU A 9 -63.32 56.37 11.05
CA GLU A 9 -63.19 55.00 10.52
C GLU A 9 -61.94 54.84 9.64
N ARG A 10 -61.59 55.87 8.85
CA ARG A 10 -60.36 55.87 8.06
C ARG A 10 -59.11 55.82 8.94
N ARG A 11 -59.12 56.51 10.09
CA ARG A 11 -58.03 56.47 11.08
C ARG A 11 -57.94 55.12 11.77
N GLY A 12 -59.07 54.52 12.16
CA GLY A 12 -59.11 53.18 12.75
C GLY A 12 -58.63 52.09 11.78
N ALA A 13 -59.09 52.13 10.53
CA ALA A 13 -58.62 51.22 9.49
C ALA A 13 -57.11 51.41 9.20
N ALA A 14 -56.62 52.65 9.16
CA ALA A 14 -55.19 52.92 8.99
C ALA A 14 -54.35 52.37 10.16
N LEU A 15 -54.83 52.47 11.40
CA LEU A 15 -54.15 51.90 12.56
C LEU A 15 -54.16 50.37 12.56
N MET A 16 -55.28 49.75 12.18
CA MET A 16 -55.35 48.29 12.04
C MET A 16 -54.41 47.77 10.96
N ILE A 17 -54.35 48.44 9.81
CA ILE A 17 -53.42 48.09 8.73
C ILE A 17 -51.97 48.27 9.21
N LEU A 18 -51.66 49.37 9.90
CA LEU A 18 -50.33 49.62 10.44
C LEU A 18 -49.91 48.56 11.48
N ALA A 19 -50.81 48.18 12.37
CA ALA A 19 -50.56 47.11 13.35
C ALA A 19 -50.34 45.76 12.66
N LEU A 20 -51.11 45.44 11.62
CA LEU A 20 -50.96 44.21 10.84
C LEU A 20 -49.60 44.18 10.12
N VAL A 21 -49.20 45.30 9.49
CA VAL A 21 -47.90 45.43 8.83
C VAL A 21 -46.76 45.28 9.84
N LEU A 22 -46.85 45.90 11.02
CA LEU A 22 -45.84 45.76 12.08
C LEU A 22 -45.74 44.32 12.58
N CYS A 23 -46.87 43.63 12.76
CA CYS A 23 -46.89 42.24 13.20
C CYS A 23 -46.25 41.32 12.15
N LEU A 24 -46.58 41.52 10.87
CA LEU A 24 -46.03 40.75 9.75
C LEU A 24 -44.52 41.00 9.60
N ALA A 25 -44.07 42.26 9.73
CA ALA A 25 -42.66 42.62 9.71
C ALA A 25 -41.89 42.00 10.88
N TYR A 26 -42.45 42.03 12.09
CA TYR A 26 -41.87 41.40 13.28
C TYR A 26 -41.72 39.88 13.09
N TRP A 27 -42.75 39.22 12.55
CA TRP A 27 -42.74 37.78 12.29
C TRP A 27 -41.69 37.39 11.24
N LEU A 28 -41.60 38.15 10.13
CA LEU A 28 -40.61 37.91 9.08
C LEU A 28 -39.17 38.15 9.57
N LEU A 29 -38.93 39.18 10.38
CA LEU A 29 -37.62 39.44 10.97
C LEU A 29 -37.20 38.30 11.89
N ILE A 30 -38.11 37.81 12.73
CA ILE A 30 -37.81 36.72 13.66
C ILE A 30 -37.58 35.40 12.95
N ASP A 31 -38.43 35.05 11.98
CA ASP A 31 -38.27 33.81 11.21
C ASP A 31 -36.96 33.83 10.40
N SER A 32 -36.64 34.96 9.75
CA SER A 32 -35.38 35.09 9.00
C SER A 32 -34.15 35.02 9.92
N TRP A 33 -34.19 35.69 11.08
CA TRP A 33 -33.03 35.76 11.98
C TRP A 33 -32.83 34.47 12.79
N PHE A 34 -33.88 33.69 13.08
CA PHE A 34 -33.77 32.45 13.85
C PHE A 34 -33.82 31.17 13.00
N ALA A 35 -34.61 31.10 11.92
CA ALA A 35 -34.78 29.88 11.14
C ALA A 35 -33.63 29.62 10.15
N GLY A 36 -32.96 30.67 9.66
CA GLY A 36 -31.79 30.54 8.77
C GLY A 36 -30.58 29.91 9.49
N PRO A 37 -30.08 30.50 10.59
CA PRO A 37 -28.89 30.00 11.27
C PRO A 37 -29.07 28.61 11.90
N LEU A 38 -30.28 28.26 12.36
CA LEU A 38 -30.55 26.94 12.92
C LEU A 38 -30.52 25.83 11.86
N ARG A 39 -30.91 26.10 10.61
CA ARG A 39 -30.84 25.11 9.52
C ARG A 39 -29.40 24.83 9.14
N ASP A 40 -28.58 25.87 9.05
CA ASP A 40 -27.17 25.77 8.70
C ASP A 40 -26.35 25.02 9.77
N ILE A 41 -26.70 25.16 11.05
CA ILE A 41 -26.10 24.38 12.15
C ILE A 41 -26.53 22.90 12.11
N ASN A 42 -27.78 22.62 11.76
CA ASN A 42 -28.27 21.24 11.65
C ASN A 42 -27.62 20.50 10.46
N GLU A 43 -27.47 21.15 9.30
CA GLU A 43 -26.80 20.56 8.14
C GLU A 43 -25.33 20.23 8.43
N GLN A 44 -24.61 21.11 9.14
CA GLN A 44 -23.25 20.83 9.60
C GLN A 44 -23.21 19.63 10.57
N THR A 45 -24.21 19.48 11.44
CA THR A 45 -24.27 18.38 12.41
C THR A 45 -24.49 17.03 11.73
N ASP A 46 -25.33 16.97 10.70
CA ASP A 46 -25.61 15.73 9.98
C ASP A 46 -24.42 15.28 9.12
N GLN A 47 -23.70 16.21 8.50
CA GLN A 47 -22.45 15.90 7.79
C GLN A 47 -21.37 15.33 8.74
N LEU A 48 -21.24 15.91 9.94
CA LEU A 48 -20.30 15.40 10.95
C LEU A 48 -20.69 14.00 11.46
N ARG A 49 -21.99 13.73 11.64
CA ARG A 49 -22.47 12.40 12.04
C ARG A 49 -22.20 11.34 10.98
N GLU A 50 -22.43 11.65 9.70
CA GLU A 50 -22.17 10.71 8.62
C GLU A 50 -20.68 10.35 8.51
N GLN A 51 -19.80 11.35 8.66
CA GLN A 51 -18.35 11.11 8.71
C GLN A 51 -17.97 10.23 9.90
N GLN A 52 -18.47 10.52 11.11
CA GLN A 52 -18.20 9.71 12.29
C GLN A 52 -18.63 8.26 12.12
N GLN A 53 -19.79 8.00 11.51
CA GLN A 53 -20.26 6.64 11.25
C GLN A 53 -19.34 5.87 10.28
N ARG A 54 -18.86 6.52 9.22
CA ARG A 54 -17.89 5.91 8.29
C ARG A 54 -16.57 5.57 8.99
N TYR A 55 -16.01 6.50 9.77
CA TYR A 55 -14.76 6.26 10.51
C TYR A 55 -14.92 5.21 11.60
N ALA A 56 -16.04 5.18 12.31
CA ALA A 56 -16.33 4.15 13.31
C ALA A 56 -16.38 2.74 12.69
N GLY A 57 -16.97 2.60 11.50
CA GLY A 57 -16.97 1.34 10.75
C GLY A 57 -15.56 0.88 10.35
N LEU A 58 -14.70 1.80 9.90
CA LEU A 58 -13.30 1.48 9.56
C LEU A 58 -12.49 1.09 10.81
N LEU A 59 -12.70 1.77 11.94
CA LEU A 59 -12.02 1.46 13.20
C LEU A 59 -12.42 0.09 13.76
N GLN A 60 -13.69 -0.31 13.62
CA GLN A 60 -14.15 -1.65 14.01
C GLN A 60 -13.45 -2.77 13.22
N GLN A 61 -13.17 -2.56 11.93
CA GLN A 61 -12.48 -3.54 11.10
C GLN A 61 -10.97 -3.60 11.41
N GLY A 62 -10.37 -2.49 11.85
CA GLY A 62 -8.94 -2.40 12.11
C GLY A 62 -8.43 -3.34 13.22
N GLY A 63 -9.24 -3.60 14.25
CA GLY A 63 -8.88 -4.53 15.33
C GLY A 63 -8.71 -5.96 14.82
N SER A 64 -9.72 -6.48 14.13
CA SER A 64 -9.69 -7.84 13.56
C SER A 64 -8.58 -8.03 12.53
N LEU A 65 -8.24 -6.98 11.77
CA LEU A 65 -7.15 -7.04 10.79
C LEU A 65 -5.77 -7.09 11.48
N ARG A 66 -5.60 -6.34 12.57
CA ARG A 66 -4.37 -6.39 13.38
C ARG A 66 -4.19 -7.76 14.02
N GLU A 67 -5.23 -8.35 14.56
CA GLU A 67 -5.18 -9.71 15.13
C GLU A 67 -4.79 -10.76 14.09
N GLN A 68 -5.41 -10.72 12.90
CA GLN A 68 -5.04 -11.61 11.78
C GLN A 68 -3.58 -11.43 11.36
N LEU A 69 -3.09 -10.19 11.35
CA LEU A 69 -1.69 -9.89 11.02
C LEU A 69 -0.73 -10.37 12.10
N GLU A 70 -1.06 -10.23 13.39
CA GLU A 70 -0.28 -10.82 14.47
C GLU A 70 -0.27 -12.35 14.42
N GLN A 71 -1.41 -12.96 14.11
CA GLN A 71 -1.53 -14.41 14.01
C GLN A 71 -0.70 -14.94 12.83
N ALA A 72 -0.73 -14.27 11.68
CA ALA A 72 0.10 -14.59 10.53
C ALA A 72 1.61 -14.40 10.82
N ARG A 73 1.99 -13.39 11.62
CA ARG A 73 3.38 -13.20 12.08
C ARG A 73 3.86 -14.28 13.04
N ARG A 74 2.96 -14.83 13.87
CA ARG A 74 3.29 -15.92 14.82
C ARG A 74 3.24 -17.31 14.19
N ASP A 75 2.66 -17.44 13.00
CA ASP A 75 2.59 -18.71 12.29
C ASP A 75 4.01 -19.22 11.96
N PRO A 76 4.42 -20.42 12.42
CA PRO A 76 5.71 -21.01 12.06
C PRO A 76 5.92 -21.13 10.55
N ALA A 77 4.85 -21.25 9.74
CA ALA A 77 4.96 -21.23 8.28
C ALA A 77 5.52 -19.89 7.74
N SER A 78 5.30 -18.79 8.45
CA SER A 78 5.92 -17.50 8.15
C SER A 78 7.43 -17.49 8.47
N SER A 79 7.88 -18.25 9.46
CA SER A 79 9.32 -18.36 9.79
C SER A 79 10.11 -19.09 8.71
N THR A 80 9.51 -20.11 8.08
CA THR A 80 10.08 -20.81 6.90
C THR A 80 10.00 -19.97 5.61
N SER A 81 9.19 -18.91 5.64
CA SER A 81 9.05 -17.98 4.52
C SER A 81 10.21 -17.00 4.41
N LEU A 82 10.85 -16.68 5.53
CA LEU A 82 11.94 -15.70 5.64
C LEU A 82 13.29 -16.41 5.63
N LEU A 83 14.35 -15.67 5.32
CA LEU A 83 15.70 -16.21 5.37
C LEU A 83 16.11 -16.46 6.83
N PRO A 84 16.68 -17.64 7.14
CA PRO A 84 17.18 -17.95 8.47
C PRO A 84 18.50 -17.21 8.72
N GLY A 85 18.69 -16.74 9.95
CA GLY A 85 19.95 -16.13 10.40
C GLY A 85 19.79 -14.69 10.86
N GLU A 86 20.73 -14.27 11.69
CA GLU A 86 20.69 -12.96 12.35
C GLU A 86 21.66 -11.95 11.73
N ASP A 87 22.78 -12.41 11.16
CA ASP A 87 23.78 -11.57 10.52
C ASP A 87 23.48 -11.38 9.02
N PRO A 88 23.25 -10.15 8.55
CA PRO A 88 22.93 -9.88 7.14
C PRO A 88 24.00 -10.34 6.16
N SER A 89 25.29 -10.27 6.55
CA SER A 89 26.40 -10.61 5.65
C SER A 89 26.52 -12.13 5.48
N ALA A 90 26.39 -12.89 6.56
CA ALA A 90 26.35 -14.35 6.54
C ALA A 90 25.14 -14.86 5.74
N VAL A 91 23.97 -14.26 5.94
CA VAL A 91 22.75 -14.63 5.20
C VAL A 91 22.86 -14.28 3.72
N ALA A 92 23.50 -13.16 3.36
CA ALA A 92 23.79 -12.84 1.96
C ALA A 92 24.71 -13.89 1.31
N ALA A 93 25.72 -14.36 2.03
CA ALA A 93 26.61 -15.41 1.55
C ALA A 93 25.88 -16.75 1.36
N ASP A 94 25.05 -17.17 2.32
CA ASP A 94 24.24 -18.39 2.21
C ASP A 94 23.24 -18.30 1.06
N LEU A 95 22.56 -17.15 0.91
CA LEU A 95 21.63 -16.91 -0.20
C LEU A 95 22.34 -17.01 -1.55
N MET A 96 23.50 -16.36 -1.70
CA MET A 96 24.30 -16.45 -2.92
C MET A 96 24.64 -17.90 -3.28
N GLN A 97 25.04 -18.69 -2.28
CA GLN A 97 25.42 -20.08 -2.50
C GLN A 97 24.21 -20.93 -2.92
N ARG A 98 23.06 -20.78 -2.23
CA ARG A 98 21.83 -21.48 -2.58
C ARG A 98 21.35 -21.19 -3.99
N ILE A 99 21.37 -19.92 -4.41
CA ILE A 99 20.97 -19.54 -5.78
C ILE A 99 21.96 -20.12 -6.80
N ALA A 100 23.27 -20.07 -6.52
CA ALA A 100 24.27 -20.65 -7.40
C ALA A 100 24.08 -22.18 -7.55
N ASP A 101 23.79 -22.89 -6.47
CA ASP A 101 23.52 -24.32 -6.47
C ASP A 101 22.25 -24.63 -7.29
N LEU A 102 21.18 -23.85 -7.12
CA LEU A 102 19.95 -23.95 -7.93
C LEU A 102 20.23 -23.75 -9.42
N ILE A 103 20.98 -22.71 -9.79
CA ILE A 103 21.36 -22.45 -11.19
C ILE A 103 22.16 -23.63 -11.74
N SER A 104 23.15 -24.12 -10.98
CA SER A 104 23.98 -25.25 -11.39
C SER A 104 23.18 -26.53 -11.61
N SER A 105 22.13 -26.77 -10.81
CA SER A 105 21.24 -27.93 -10.98
C SER A 105 20.44 -27.89 -12.29
N GLN A 106 20.17 -26.69 -12.81
CA GLN A 106 19.47 -26.46 -14.07
C GLN A 106 20.42 -26.15 -15.23
N ALA A 107 21.73 -26.09 -14.98
CA ALA A 107 22.73 -25.63 -15.94
C ALA A 107 22.93 -26.55 -17.14
N SER A 108 22.60 -27.84 -17.02
CA SER A 108 22.69 -28.83 -18.11
C SER A 108 21.40 -28.99 -18.91
N THR A 109 20.32 -28.29 -18.54
CA THR A 109 19.03 -28.39 -19.23
C THR A 109 19.05 -27.56 -20.52
N GLY A 110 18.62 -28.15 -21.64
CA GLY A 110 18.51 -27.46 -22.93
C GLY A 110 19.83 -26.86 -23.41
N GLY A 111 19.80 -25.57 -23.79
CA GLY A 111 20.98 -24.82 -24.26
C GLY A 111 21.98 -24.39 -23.17
N GLY A 112 21.78 -24.83 -21.94
CA GLY A 112 22.66 -24.64 -20.79
C GLY A 112 22.65 -23.23 -20.17
N CYS A 113 23.22 -23.13 -18.97
CA CYS A 113 23.23 -21.90 -18.18
C CYS A 113 24.52 -21.79 -17.35
N GLU A 114 25.15 -20.62 -17.35
CA GLU A 114 26.39 -20.36 -16.61
C GLU A 114 26.25 -19.09 -15.76
N LEU A 115 26.69 -19.16 -14.51
CA LEU A 115 26.76 -18.01 -13.61
C LEU A 115 28.11 -17.30 -13.78
N THR A 116 28.09 -16.08 -14.32
CA THR A 116 29.32 -15.32 -14.62
C THR A 116 29.72 -14.39 -13.49
N GLN A 117 28.75 -13.83 -12.77
CA GLN A 117 29.01 -12.91 -11.66
C GLN A 117 27.99 -13.10 -10.55
N ARG A 118 28.47 -13.05 -9.31
CA ARG A 118 27.66 -13.02 -8.09
C ARG A 118 28.21 -11.96 -7.15
N MET A 119 27.37 -11.04 -6.72
CA MET A 119 27.75 -9.95 -5.81
C MET A 119 26.68 -9.78 -4.73
N PRO A 120 27.03 -9.92 -3.44
CA PRO A 120 26.11 -9.59 -2.37
C PRO A 120 26.02 -8.07 -2.24
N ILE A 121 24.81 -7.58 -1.99
CA ILE A 121 24.52 -6.19 -1.69
C ILE A 121 23.79 -6.19 -0.36
N THR A 122 24.47 -5.72 0.69
CA THR A 122 23.85 -5.46 1.99
C THR A 122 23.39 -4.01 1.98
N PRO A 123 22.09 -3.72 1.75
CA PRO A 123 21.60 -2.35 1.78
C PRO A 123 21.78 -1.78 3.19
N GLU A 124 22.01 -0.46 3.29
CA GLU A 124 21.88 0.25 4.56
C GLU A 124 20.46 0.05 5.09
N GLN A 125 20.36 -0.37 6.35
CA GLN A 125 19.08 -0.72 6.94
C GLN A 125 18.29 0.57 7.20
N ASP A 126 17.20 0.76 6.47
CA ASP A 126 16.26 1.83 6.78
C ASP A 126 15.54 1.49 8.08
N SER A 127 15.74 2.33 9.11
CA SER A 127 15.08 2.21 10.42
C SER A 127 13.55 2.26 10.35
N ALA A 128 12.98 2.71 9.22
CA ALA A 128 11.54 2.71 8.98
C ALA A 128 10.98 1.33 8.57
N GLU A 129 11.81 0.40 8.09
CA GLU A 129 11.34 -0.91 7.62
C GLU A 129 11.44 -1.98 8.73
N PRO A 130 10.34 -2.71 9.02
CA PRO A 130 10.33 -3.70 10.09
C PRO A 130 11.13 -4.97 9.78
N TYR A 131 11.43 -5.22 8.50
CA TYR A 131 12.18 -6.40 8.06
C TYR A 131 13.52 -5.98 7.44
N ARG A 132 14.57 -6.72 7.80
CA ARG A 132 15.89 -6.52 7.21
C ARG A 132 15.94 -7.16 5.84
N GLN A 133 16.51 -6.44 4.89
CA GLN A 133 16.59 -6.87 3.50
C GLN A 133 18.04 -7.21 3.15
N VAL A 134 18.21 -8.24 2.33
CA VAL A 134 19.47 -8.57 1.69
C VAL A 134 19.22 -8.68 0.20
N LYS A 135 20.12 -8.11 -0.60
CA LYS A 135 20.05 -8.16 -2.06
C LYS A 135 21.26 -8.90 -2.61
N VAL A 136 21.07 -9.59 -3.72
CA VAL A 136 22.13 -10.29 -4.44
C VAL A 136 21.97 -9.97 -5.92
N SER A 137 23.04 -9.43 -6.50
CA SER A 137 23.14 -9.19 -7.94
C SER A 137 23.83 -10.39 -8.60
N LEU A 138 23.18 -10.93 -9.63
CA LEU A 138 23.60 -12.11 -10.37
C LEU A 138 23.68 -11.76 -11.86
N THR A 139 24.77 -12.15 -12.51
CA THR A 139 24.87 -12.14 -13.96
C THR A 139 24.98 -13.57 -14.46
N LEU A 140 24.10 -13.93 -15.40
CA LEU A 140 23.96 -15.26 -15.95
C LEU A 140 24.16 -15.21 -17.47
N ASN A 141 24.67 -16.28 -18.06
CA ASN A 141 24.68 -16.50 -19.50
C ASN A 141 23.93 -17.81 -19.82
N CYS A 142 22.65 -17.71 -20.16
CA CYS A 142 21.73 -18.85 -20.18
C CYS A 142 20.83 -18.87 -21.40
N ALA A 143 20.57 -20.07 -21.92
CA ALA A 143 19.50 -20.28 -22.87
C ALA A 143 18.12 -20.08 -22.22
N ILE A 144 17.10 -19.83 -23.03
CA ILE A 144 15.74 -19.48 -22.55
C ILE A 144 15.07 -20.60 -21.73
N GLU A 145 15.31 -21.85 -22.08
CA GLU A 145 14.72 -23.03 -21.43
C GLU A 145 15.21 -23.18 -19.97
N PRO A 146 16.52 -23.31 -19.68
CA PRO A 146 17.00 -23.38 -18.30
C PRO A 146 16.71 -22.08 -17.52
N LEU A 147 16.72 -20.91 -18.18
CA LEU A 147 16.34 -19.66 -17.52
C LEU A 147 14.90 -19.70 -16.99
N THR A 148 13.97 -20.22 -17.79
CA THR A 148 12.55 -20.34 -17.38
C THR A 148 12.41 -21.31 -16.21
N ALA A 149 13.13 -22.44 -16.23
CA ALA A 149 13.14 -23.39 -15.13
C ALA A 149 13.72 -22.78 -13.84
N ILE A 150 14.79 -21.97 -13.94
CA ILE A 150 15.40 -21.26 -12.81
C ILE A 150 14.43 -20.24 -12.23
N LEU A 151 13.80 -19.40 -13.06
CA LEU A 151 12.83 -18.40 -12.61
C LEU A 151 11.63 -19.06 -11.93
N HIS A 152 11.11 -20.15 -12.51
CA HIS A 152 10.06 -20.93 -11.90
C HIS A 152 10.49 -21.53 -10.55
N ALA A 153 11.70 -22.08 -10.46
CA ALA A 153 12.21 -22.58 -9.19
C ALA A 153 12.33 -21.45 -8.15
N LEU A 154 12.83 -20.27 -8.53
CA LEU A 154 12.91 -19.10 -7.63
C LEU A 154 11.54 -18.60 -7.17
N GLU A 155 10.50 -18.66 -8.01
CA GLU A 155 9.14 -18.25 -7.67
C GLU A 155 8.47 -19.19 -6.65
N TYR A 156 8.68 -20.50 -6.79
CA TYR A 156 7.96 -21.50 -5.99
C TYR A 156 8.76 -22.03 -4.79
N GLN A 157 10.06 -21.75 -4.72
CA GLN A 157 10.92 -22.27 -3.66
C GLN A 157 10.87 -21.41 -2.40
N ARG A 158 10.95 -22.07 -1.24
CA ARG A 158 11.14 -21.42 0.06
C ARG A 158 12.66 -21.38 0.38
N PRO A 159 13.17 -20.31 1.02
CA PRO A 159 12.49 -19.10 1.48
C PRO A 159 12.02 -18.19 0.33
N PHE A 160 11.06 -17.30 0.57
CA PHE A 160 10.55 -16.41 -0.50
C PHE A 160 11.62 -15.40 -0.92
N LEU A 161 11.89 -15.39 -2.22
CA LEU A 161 12.81 -14.48 -2.87
C LEU A 161 12.05 -13.63 -3.88
N PHE A 162 12.42 -12.37 -3.97
CA PHE A 162 11.80 -11.40 -4.86
C PHE A 162 12.80 -10.96 -5.92
N ILE A 163 12.38 -10.81 -7.16
CA ILE A 163 13.21 -10.24 -8.22
C ILE A 163 12.87 -8.75 -8.27
N ASP A 164 13.78 -7.91 -7.80
CA ASP A 164 13.63 -6.45 -7.81
C ASP A 164 13.86 -5.89 -9.22
N GLU A 165 14.85 -6.44 -9.93
CA GLU A 165 15.21 -6.02 -11.28
C GLU A 165 15.66 -7.23 -12.10
N MET A 166 15.28 -7.25 -13.37
CA MET A 166 15.74 -8.23 -14.35
C MET A 166 15.99 -7.54 -15.68
N SER A 167 17.18 -7.72 -16.24
CA SER A 167 17.49 -7.31 -17.61
C SER A 167 18.01 -8.48 -18.42
N MET A 168 17.56 -8.61 -19.66
CA MET A 168 17.96 -9.67 -20.59
C MET A 168 18.52 -9.05 -21.85
N ARG A 169 19.69 -9.52 -22.28
CA ARG A 169 20.38 -9.05 -23.48
C ARG A 169 20.90 -10.25 -24.27
N ARG A 170 21.03 -10.08 -25.58
CA ARG A 170 21.74 -11.05 -26.42
C ARG A 170 23.23 -10.98 -26.08
N ASP A 171 23.90 -12.13 -26.06
CA ASP A 171 25.36 -12.18 -25.94
C ASP A 171 26.00 -11.36 -27.08
N ALA A 172 27.03 -10.56 -26.76
CA ALA A 172 27.69 -9.69 -27.73
C ALA A 172 28.35 -10.47 -28.88
N ASN A 173 28.68 -11.75 -28.65
CA ASN A 173 29.30 -12.63 -29.64
C ASN A 173 28.27 -13.50 -30.38
N ALA A 174 26.97 -13.35 -30.11
CA ALA A 174 25.94 -14.15 -30.77
C ALA A 174 25.75 -13.71 -32.24
N PRO A 175 25.51 -14.66 -33.17
CA PRO A 175 25.25 -14.34 -34.58
C PRO A 175 24.06 -13.39 -34.76
N ALA A 176 24.15 -12.51 -35.77
CA ALA A 176 23.10 -11.54 -36.11
C ALA A 176 21.81 -12.19 -36.65
N SER A 177 21.90 -13.43 -37.13
CA SER A 177 20.78 -14.23 -37.66
C SER A 177 20.82 -15.63 -37.05
N GLY A 178 19.65 -16.17 -36.70
CA GLY A 178 19.49 -17.46 -36.02
C GLY A 178 18.82 -17.36 -34.65
N ALA A 179 18.64 -18.50 -33.99
CA ALA A 179 18.13 -18.56 -32.61
C ALA A 179 19.02 -17.69 -31.70
N ALA A 180 18.41 -17.04 -30.69
CA ALA A 180 19.10 -16.08 -29.82
C ALA A 180 20.33 -16.64 -29.08
N GLY A 181 20.53 -17.96 -29.08
CA GLY A 181 21.61 -18.62 -28.39
C GLY A 181 21.43 -18.47 -26.88
N LYS A 182 22.53 -18.17 -26.19
CA LYS A 182 22.50 -17.82 -24.77
C LYS A 182 22.27 -16.31 -24.58
N LEU A 183 21.54 -15.96 -23.54
CA LEU A 183 21.20 -14.61 -23.14
C LEU A 183 22.04 -14.23 -21.93
N VAL A 184 22.59 -13.01 -21.95
CA VAL A 184 23.17 -12.38 -20.77
C VAL A 184 22.03 -11.79 -19.95
N VAL A 185 21.82 -12.32 -18.76
CA VAL A 185 20.74 -11.92 -17.86
C VAL A 185 21.34 -11.35 -16.59
N HIS A 186 20.94 -10.14 -16.23
CA HIS A 186 21.22 -9.58 -14.91
C HIS A 186 19.96 -9.68 -14.07
N LEU A 187 20.08 -10.24 -12.86
CA LEU A 187 19.00 -10.32 -11.88
C LEU A 187 19.45 -9.66 -10.58
N LEU A 188 18.56 -8.87 -10.00
CA LEU A 188 18.66 -8.41 -8.62
C LEU A 188 17.62 -9.15 -7.80
N VAL A 189 18.08 -10.07 -6.96
CA VAL A 189 17.23 -10.88 -6.08
C VAL A 189 17.29 -10.31 -4.67
N ARG A 190 16.13 -10.16 -4.04
CA ARG A 190 15.97 -9.68 -2.67
C ARG A 190 15.35 -10.75 -1.78
N GLY A 191 15.90 -10.91 -0.60
CA GLY A 191 15.36 -11.71 0.48
C GLY A 191 15.09 -10.87 1.72
N TYR A 192 14.14 -11.31 2.55
CA TYR A 192 13.86 -10.72 3.85
C TYR A 192 14.29 -11.64 4.97
N LEU A 193 14.93 -11.07 5.97
CA LEU A 193 15.34 -11.74 7.19
C LEU A 193 14.33 -11.46 8.28
N GLN A 194 14.33 -12.33 9.29
CA GLN A 194 13.58 -12.08 10.51
C GLN A 194 14.07 -10.76 11.15
N PRO A 195 13.14 -9.97 11.71
CA PRO A 195 13.52 -8.82 12.52
C PRO A 195 14.47 -9.31 13.62
N ALA A 196 15.52 -8.55 13.90
CA ALA A 196 16.37 -8.86 15.04
C ALA A 196 15.46 -8.94 16.27
N SER A 197 15.45 -10.09 16.96
CA SER A 197 14.79 -10.19 18.26
C SER A 197 15.37 -9.10 19.14
N ALA A 198 14.52 -8.21 19.66
CA ALA A 198 14.91 -7.11 20.53
C ALA A 198 15.36 -7.60 21.93
N GLY A 199 16.10 -8.70 22.01
CA GLY A 199 16.32 -9.45 23.25
C GLY A 199 17.61 -10.25 23.33
N GLU A 200 18.62 -10.02 22.48
CA GLU A 200 19.93 -10.67 22.65
C GLU A 200 21.08 -9.67 22.43
N GLY A 201 21.03 -8.59 23.22
CA GLY A 201 22.05 -7.55 23.30
C GLY A 201 22.36 -7.18 24.76
N GLU A 202 22.20 -8.13 25.67
CA GLU A 202 22.61 -7.99 27.06
C GLU A 202 23.38 -9.24 27.47
N GLN A 203 24.70 -9.15 27.28
CA GLN A 203 25.76 -9.82 28.06
C GLN A 203 27.13 -9.28 27.66
#